data_AF-A0A158CK30-F1
#
_entry.id   AF-A0A158CK30-F1
#
_cell.length_a   1.000
_cell.length_b   1.000
_cell.length_c   1.000
_cell.angle_alpha   90.00
_cell.angle_beta   90.00
_cell.angle_gamma   90.00
#
_symmetry.space_group_name_H-M   'P 1'
#
loop_
_entity.id
_entity.type
_entity.pdbx_description
1 polymer ?
#
loop_
_entity_poly.entity_id
_entity_poly.type
_entity_poly.pdbx_seq_one_letter_code
_entity_poly.pdbx_strand_id
1 'polypeptide(L)'
;MFTYLLDRKPNWTEEKIETLPPLPQASNLLAFNVSQNTPLTFAVDKSSLTVGKDGVVRYVVVVTSPAGARNVNYEGIRCDTYEWRRYASINDDQNGWDQGSAFDFKRIENGELNAYQAALYQDYFCASKLTVGTAAQIVNNIQYKRTQSSINLR
;
A
#
# COMPACT_ATOMS: atom_id res chain seq x y z
N MET A 1 -16.45 37.81 3.20
CA MET A 1 -15.83 36.99 4.26
C MET A 1 -16.35 35.57 4.09
N PHE A 2 -15.63 34.69 3.39
CA PHE A 2 -15.98 33.26 3.25
C PHE A 2 -14.77 32.45 3.71
N THR A 3 -14.69 32.23 5.01
CA THR A 3 -13.68 31.37 5.62
C THR A 3 -14.06 29.93 5.29
N TYR A 4 -13.36 29.34 4.32
CA TYR A 4 -13.45 27.92 4.02
C TYR A 4 -13.00 27.12 5.23
N LEU A 5 -13.98 26.68 6.04
CA LEU A 5 -13.86 25.61 7.01
C LEU A 5 -13.76 24.26 6.27
N LEU A 6 -12.78 24.13 5.37
CA LEU A 6 -12.36 22.83 4.86
C LEU A 6 -11.49 22.18 5.93
N ASP A 7 -12.15 21.59 6.91
CA ASP A 7 -11.83 20.28 7.52
C ASP A 7 -10.35 19.88 7.59
N ARG A 8 -9.45 20.80 7.96
CA ARG A 8 -8.13 20.40 8.48
C ARG A 8 -8.42 19.73 9.81
N LYS A 9 -8.41 18.40 9.88
CA LYS A 9 -8.22 17.69 11.15
C LYS A 9 -6.93 18.24 11.77
N PRO A 10 -6.98 19.13 12.78
CA PRO A 10 -5.80 19.90 13.15
C PRO A 10 -4.68 19.04 13.76
N ASN A 11 -5.00 17.79 14.15
CA ASN A 11 -4.15 16.92 14.94
C ASN A 11 -4.16 15.48 14.41
N TRP A 12 -4.11 15.27 13.09
CA TRP A 12 -3.87 13.90 12.60
C TRP A 12 -2.45 13.48 12.98
N THR A 13 -2.34 12.35 13.67
CA THR A 13 -1.07 11.72 14.02
C THR A 13 -1.13 10.28 13.58
N GLU A 14 -0.07 9.83 12.91
CA GLU A 14 0.06 8.43 12.53
C GLU A 14 0.14 7.53 13.78
N GLU A 15 -0.53 6.39 13.76
CA GLU A 15 -0.35 5.35 14.77
C GLU A 15 1.12 4.91 14.82
N LYS A 16 1.64 4.75 16.04
CA LYS A 16 3.01 4.29 16.25
C LYS A 16 3.14 2.84 15.77
N ILE A 17 4.13 2.60 14.93
CA ILE A 17 4.53 1.24 14.55
C ILE A 17 5.50 0.71 15.60
N GLU A 18 5.06 -0.27 16.38
CA GLU A 18 5.89 -0.85 17.45
C GLU A 18 6.93 -1.84 16.92
N THR A 19 6.57 -2.62 15.90
CA THR A 19 7.45 -3.63 15.30
C THR A 19 7.27 -3.67 13.79
N LEU A 20 8.36 -3.95 13.07
CA LEU A 20 8.30 -4.23 11.64
C LEU A 20 7.74 -5.64 11.42
N PRO A 21 6.97 -5.87 10.34
CA PRO A 21 6.43 -7.20 10.06
C PRO A 21 7.56 -8.19 9.73
N PRO A 22 7.34 -9.51 9.85
CA PRO A 22 8.25 -10.50 9.30
C PRO A 22 8.46 -10.29 7.80
N LEU A 23 9.61 -10.72 7.28
CA LEU A 23 9.84 -10.73 5.83
C LEU A 23 8.83 -11.67 5.12
N PRO A 24 8.36 -11.29 3.92
CA PRO A 24 7.25 -11.97 3.28
C PRO A 24 7.63 -13.36 2.77
N GLN A 25 6.70 -14.31 2.93
CA GLN A 25 6.85 -15.69 2.46
C GLN A 25 6.08 -15.88 1.16
N ALA A 26 6.59 -16.70 0.24
CA ALA A 26 5.96 -16.90 -1.07
C ALA A 26 4.49 -17.35 -0.99
N SER A 27 4.13 -18.17 -0.01
CA SER A 27 2.76 -18.66 0.23
C SER A 27 1.76 -17.59 0.70
N ASN A 28 2.26 -16.41 1.09
CA ASN A 28 1.45 -15.30 1.56
C ASN A 28 1.26 -14.20 0.50
N LEU A 29 1.96 -14.30 -0.62
CA LEU A 29 1.92 -13.29 -1.67
C LEU A 29 0.62 -13.35 -2.47
N LEU A 30 -0.07 -12.23 -2.53
CA LEU A 30 -1.24 -12.01 -3.36
C LEU A 30 -0.88 -11.07 -4.51
N ALA A 31 -0.88 -11.60 -5.73
CA ALA A 31 -0.56 -10.82 -6.92
C ALA A 31 -1.67 -9.82 -7.25
N PHE A 32 -1.28 -8.65 -7.75
CA PHE A 32 -2.18 -7.63 -8.25
C PHE A 32 -1.62 -7.00 -9.53
N ASN A 33 -2.49 -6.34 -10.29
CA ASN A 33 -2.12 -5.71 -11.55
C ASN A 33 -1.85 -4.22 -11.33
N VAL A 34 -0.88 -3.66 -12.05
CA VAL A 34 -0.56 -2.23 -12.03
C VAL A 34 -0.84 -1.62 -13.39
N SER A 35 -0.19 -2.12 -14.43
CA SER A 35 -0.48 -1.79 -15.83
C SER A 35 0.01 -2.91 -16.74
N GLN A 36 -0.34 -2.85 -18.02
CA GLN A 36 0.18 -3.76 -19.05
C GLN A 36 1.53 -3.30 -19.63
N ASN A 37 2.02 -2.13 -19.23
CA ASN A 37 3.20 -1.48 -19.82
C ASN A 37 4.48 -1.73 -19.02
N THR A 38 4.45 -2.63 -18.03
CA THR A 38 5.60 -2.97 -17.20
C THR A 38 5.82 -4.48 -17.18
N PRO A 39 7.07 -4.96 -17.31
CA PRO A 39 7.38 -6.37 -17.19
C PRO A 39 7.56 -6.82 -15.72
N LEU A 40 7.39 -5.89 -14.77
CA LEU A 40 7.47 -6.16 -13.34
C LEU A 40 6.20 -6.88 -12.87
N THR A 41 6.35 -7.82 -11.94
CA THR A 41 5.22 -8.43 -11.23
C THR A 41 5.14 -7.88 -9.81
N PHE A 42 3.92 -7.67 -9.32
CA PHE A 42 3.65 -7.04 -8.04
C PHE A 42 2.79 -7.96 -7.18
N ALA A 43 3.14 -8.06 -5.90
CA ALA A 43 2.35 -8.79 -4.92
C ALA A 43 2.36 -8.08 -3.55
N VAL A 44 1.29 -8.23 -2.80
CA VAL A 44 1.19 -7.83 -1.39
C VAL A 44 1.28 -9.07 -0.51
N ASP A 45 2.02 -8.98 0.60
CA ASP A 45 2.02 -10.04 1.61
C ASP A 45 0.77 -9.95 2.50
N LYS A 46 -0.10 -10.95 2.43
CA LYS A 46 -1.39 -10.96 3.14
C LYS A 46 -1.26 -10.94 4.66
N SER A 47 -0.16 -11.45 5.21
CA SER A 47 0.08 -11.47 6.66
C SER A 47 0.51 -10.11 7.23
N SER A 48 1.08 -9.25 6.39
CA SER A 48 1.54 -7.92 6.80
C SER A 48 0.45 -6.84 6.78
N LEU A 49 -0.68 -7.09 6.12
CA LEU A 49 -1.67 -6.07 5.82
C LEU A 49 -2.46 -5.67 7.08
N THR A 50 -2.43 -4.39 7.42
CA THR A 50 -3.20 -3.82 8.53
C THR A 50 -3.92 -2.54 8.09
N VAL A 51 -5.02 -2.22 8.78
CA VAL A 51 -5.77 -0.98 8.60
C VAL A 51 -5.81 -0.27 9.95
N GLY A 52 -5.08 0.85 10.07
CA GLY A 52 -5.02 1.65 11.28
C GLY A 52 -6.24 2.55 11.45
N LYS A 53 -6.53 2.99 12.68
CA LYS A 53 -7.62 3.95 12.95
C LYS A 53 -7.28 5.35 12.44
N ASP A 54 -6.01 5.59 12.12
CA ASP A 54 -5.50 6.78 11.45
C ASP A 54 -5.82 6.84 9.94
N GLY A 55 -6.47 5.80 9.39
CA GLY A 55 -6.82 5.74 7.97
C GLY A 55 -5.65 5.35 7.06
N VAL A 56 -4.60 4.77 7.63
CA VAL A 56 -3.45 4.23 6.88
C VAL A 56 -3.60 2.72 6.70
N VAL A 57 -3.53 2.27 5.45
CA VAL A 57 -3.35 0.84 5.12
C VAL A 57 -1.86 0.57 5.06
N ARG A 58 -1.35 -0.28 5.96
CA ARG A 58 0.08 -0.67 6.02
C ARG A 58 0.25 -2.06 5.46
N TYR A 59 1.29 -2.28 4.66
CA TYR A 59 1.46 -3.51 3.91
C TYR A 59 2.92 -3.68 3.47
N VAL A 60 3.33 -4.93 3.28
CA VAL A 60 4.55 -5.28 2.56
C VAL A 60 4.21 -5.54 1.10
N VAL A 61 4.95 -4.90 0.20
CA VAL A 61 4.89 -5.13 -1.25
C VAL A 61 6.16 -5.81 -1.71
N VAL A 62 6.00 -6.74 -2.65
CA VAL A 62 7.09 -7.42 -3.35
C VAL A 62 6.97 -7.09 -4.83
N VAL A 63 8.01 -6.43 -5.36
CA VAL A 63 8.17 -6.15 -6.79
C VAL A 63 9.25 -7.07 -7.32
N THR A 64 8.95 -7.85 -8.35
CA THR A 64 9.90 -8.79 -8.95
C THR A 64 10.13 -8.46 -10.42
N SER A 65 11.40 -8.35 -10.82
CA SER A 65 11.78 -8.14 -12.21
C SER A 65 11.80 -9.46 -12.99
N PRO A 66 11.75 -9.42 -14.33
CA PRO A 66 11.90 -10.64 -15.15
C PRO A 66 13.22 -11.39 -14.89
N ALA A 67 14.27 -10.68 -14.49
CA ALA A 67 15.57 -11.26 -14.15
C ALA A 67 15.60 -11.88 -12.73
N GLY A 68 14.50 -11.82 -11.98
CA GLY A 68 14.37 -12.39 -10.64
C GLY A 68 14.82 -11.47 -9.51
N ALA A 69 15.22 -10.22 -9.80
CA ALA A 69 15.53 -9.26 -8.74
C ALA A 69 14.25 -8.89 -7.97
N ARG A 70 14.31 -8.98 -6.64
CA ARG A 70 13.18 -8.69 -5.75
C ARG A 70 13.45 -7.42 -4.96
N ASN A 71 12.55 -6.46 -5.09
CA ASN A 71 12.49 -5.30 -4.22
C ASN A 71 11.31 -5.49 -3.25
N VAL A 72 11.55 -5.37 -1.96
CA VAL A 72 10.56 -5.63 -0.91
C VAL A 72 10.52 -4.43 0.02
N ASN A 73 9.35 -3.80 0.15
CA ASN A 73 9.17 -2.60 0.95
C ASN A 73 8.02 -2.77 1.94
N TYR A 74 8.19 -2.26 3.16
CA TYR A 74 7.10 -2.03 4.09
C TYR A 74 6.64 -0.58 3.99
N GLU A 75 5.39 -0.39 3.58
CA GLU A 75 4.83 0.91 3.18
C GLU A 75 3.47 1.16 3.82
N GLY A 76 3.04 2.41 3.78
CA GLY A 76 1.72 2.83 4.26
C GLY A 76 1.08 3.76 3.25
N ILE A 77 -0.19 3.52 2.92
CA ILE A 77 -1.03 4.41 2.09
C ILE A 77 -2.08 5.06 2.98
N ARG A 78 -2.10 6.39 2.99
CA ARG A 78 -3.06 7.22 3.71
C ARG A 78 -4.22 7.60 2.77
N CYS A 79 -5.42 7.05 3.05
CA CYS A 79 -6.53 7.14 2.10
C CYS A 79 -7.13 8.55 1.97
N ASP A 80 -7.18 9.34 3.05
CA ASP A 80 -7.84 10.65 3.07
C ASP A 80 -7.06 11.72 2.28
N THR A 81 -5.72 11.62 2.27
CA THR A 81 -4.83 12.57 1.60
C THR A 81 -4.23 12.05 0.31
N TYR A 82 -4.41 10.78 -0.09
CA TYR A 82 -3.79 10.20 -1.31
C TYR A 82 -2.25 10.33 -1.26
N GLU A 83 -1.69 9.92 -0.14
CA GLU A 83 -0.26 9.95 0.15
C GLU A 83 0.22 8.56 0.56
N TRP A 84 1.51 8.31 0.38
CA TRP A 84 2.16 7.10 0.84
C TRP A 84 3.50 7.41 1.47
N ARG A 85 3.94 6.51 2.34
CA ARG A 85 5.27 6.56 2.95
C ARG A 85 5.93 5.19 2.92
N ARG A 86 7.25 5.16 3.07
CA ARG A 86 8.02 3.93 3.27
C ARG A 86 8.58 3.90 4.68
N TYR A 87 8.37 2.78 5.37
CA TYR A 87 8.90 2.54 6.71
C TYR A 87 10.23 1.80 6.68
N ALA A 88 10.40 0.90 5.71
CA ALA A 88 11.62 0.14 5.49
C ALA A 88 11.65 -0.45 4.07
N SER A 89 12.87 -0.75 3.60
CA SER A 89 13.12 -1.62 2.44
C SER A 89 13.89 -2.84 2.92
N ILE A 90 13.90 -3.91 2.14
CA ILE A 90 14.78 -5.04 2.41
C ILE A 90 16.25 -4.63 2.27
N ASN A 91 17.11 -5.14 3.16
CA ASN A 91 18.55 -4.89 3.12
C ASN A 91 19.23 -5.62 1.94
N ASP A 92 20.48 -5.25 1.67
CA ASP A 92 21.28 -5.83 0.57
C ASP A 92 21.46 -7.35 0.70
N ASP A 93 21.56 -7.86 1.93
CA ASP A 93 21.68 -9.29 2.24
C ASP A 93 20.36 -10.06 2.12
N GLN A 94 19.25 -9.38 1.81
CA GLN A 94 17.91 -9.95 1.66
C GLN A 94 17.38 -10.75 2.86
N ASN A 95 17.83 -10.42 4.07
CA ASN A 95 17.51 -11.14 5.30
C ASN A 95 16.98 -10.26 6.44
N GLY A 96 16.89 -8.95 6.21
CA GLY A 96 16.40 -8.00 7.21
C GLY A 96 15.81 -6.73 6.59
N TRP A 97 15.25 -5.89 7.46
CA TRP A 97 14.77 -4.57 7.10
C TRP A 97 15.87 -3.52 7.28
N ASP A 98 16.00 -2.64 6.29
CA ASP A 98 16.73 -1.39 6.37
C ASP A 98 15.75 -0.20 6.47
N GLN A 99 15.84 0.53 7.57
CA GLN A 99 15.06 1.75 7.80
C GLN A 99 15.76 3.02 7.31
N GLY A 100 17.02 2.97 6.87
CA GLY A 100 17.73 4.10 6.27
C GLY A 100 17.06 4.60 4.98
N SER A 101 16.32 3.72 4.31
CA SER A 101 15.51 4.00 3.13
C SER A 101 14.10 4.57 3.42
N ALA A 102 13.74 4.76 4.69
CA ALA A 102 12.45 5.30 5.10
C ALA A 102 12.31 6.78 4.71
N PHE A 103 11.09 7.19 4.40
CA PHE A 103 10.76 8.58 4.13
C PHE A 103 9.31 8.87 4.54
N ASP A 104 8.98 10.15 4.76
CA ASP A 104 7.66 10.58 5.22
C ASP A 104 6.59 10.57 4.12
N PHE A 105 5.34 10.83 4.48
CA PHE A 105 4.25 10.85 3.51
C PHE A 105 4.54 11.82 2.36
N LYS A 106 4.42 11.30 1.15
CA LYS A 106 4.46 12.07 -0.09
C LYS A 106 3.29 11.69 -0.97
N ARG A 107 2.93 12.59 -1.88
CA ARG A 107 1.85 12.36 -2.84
C ARG A 107 2.08 11.06 -3.62
N ILE A 108 1.03 10.26 -3.79
CA ILE A 108 1.06 9.14 -4.74
C ILE A 108 1.15 9.71 -6.15
N GLU A 109 2.12 9.22 -6.92
CA GLU A 109 2.29 9.58 -8.32
C GLU A 109 1.46 8.64 -9.21
N ASN A 110 0.82 9.21 -10.21
CA ASN A 110 0.12 8.45 -11.24
C ASN A 110 1.07 8.25 -12.41
N GLY A 111 1.29 7.00 -12.79
CA GLY A 111 2.14 6.62 -13.92
C GLY A 111 1.84 5.20 -14.35
N GLU A 112 2.51 4.71 -15.39
CA GLU A 112 2.19 3.37 -15.92
C GLU A 112 3.22 2.31 -15.52
N LEU A 113 4.48 2.66 -15.29
CA LEU A 113 5.56 1.66 -15.16
C LEU A 113 5.73 1.08 -13.75
N ASN A 114 5.54 1.89 -12.71
CA ASN A 114 5.76 1.50 -11.32
C ASN A 114 4.79 2.20 -10.35
N ALA A 115 3.59 2.55 -10.81
CA ALA A 115 2.59 3.25 -9.99
C ALA A 115 1.74 2.28 -9.15
N TYR A 116 2.38 1.29 -8.52
CA TYR A 116 1.67 0.25 -7.79
C TYR A 116 0.92 0.79 -6.57
N GLN A 117 1.39 1.90 -5.97
CA GLN A 117 0.65 2.58 -4.91
C GLN A 117 -0.67 3.15 -5.42
N ALA A 118 -0.68 3.73 -6.63
CA ALA A 118 -1.90 4.25 -7.25
C ALA A 118 -2.88 3.10 -7.54
N ALA A 119 -2.40 1.99 -8.10
CA ALA A 119 -3.21 0.80 -8.35
C ALA A 119 -3.81 0.26 -7.05
N LEU A 120 -3.01 0.06 -6.00
CA LEU A 120 -3.49 -0.40 -4.69
C LEU A 120 -4.50 0.56 -4.06
N TYR A 121 -4.23 1.88 -4.12
CA TYR A 121 -5.16 2.90 -3.63
C TYR A 121 -6.52 2.76 -4.30
N GLN A 122 -6.55 2.71 -5.64
CA GLN A 122 -7.78 2.79 -6.43
C GLN A 122 -8.55 1.46 -6.45
N ASP A 123 -7.83 0.34 -6.53
CA ASP A 123 -8.47 -0.96 -6.74
C ASP A 123 -8.88 -1.64 -5.43
N TYR A 124 -8.09 -1.51 -4.36
CA TYR A 124 -8.24 -2.38 -3.20
C TYR A 124 -8.31 -1.66 -1.85
N PHE A 125 -7.56 -0.57 -1.66
CA PHE A 125 -7.35 0.00 -0.33
C PHE A 125 -8.32 1.10 0.01
N CYS A 126 -8.62 1.99 -0.95
CA CYS A 126 -9.32 3.22 -0.68
C CYS A 126 -10.53 3.42 -1.62
N ALA A 127 -11.61 3.95 -1.06
CA ALA A 127 -12.79 4.39 -1.80
C ALA A 127 -13.33 5.67 -1.15
N SER A 128 -13.63 6.70 -1.95
CA SER A 128 -14.17 7.98 -1.45
C SER A 128 -13.35 8.58 -0.29
N LYS A 129 -12.01 8.52 -0.39
CA LYS A 129 -11.05 8.99 0.63
C LYS A 129 -11.08 8.23 1.96
N LEU A 130 -11.71 7.07 2.02
CA LEU A 130 -11.79 6.18 3.18
C LEU A 130 -11.18 4.81 2.85
N THR A 131 -10.82 4.05 3.87
CA THR A 131 -10.39 2.65 3.69
C THR A 131 -11.59 1.77 3.32
N VAL A 132 -11.40 0.79 2.44
CA VAL A 132 -12.44 -0.10 1.89
C VAL A 132 -13.01 -1.10 2.91
N GLY A 133 -12.50 -1.09 4.14
CA GLY A 133 -12.98 -1.92 5.23
C GLY A 133 -11.84 -2.41 6.11
N THR A 134 -11.97 -3.64 6.59
CA THR A 134 -10.94 -4.30 7.41
C THR A 134 -9.80 -4.87 6.56
N ALA A 135 -8.67 -5.16 7.19
CA ALA A 135 -7.56 -5.85 6.53
C ALA A 135 -7.99 -7.17 5.88
N ALA A 136 -8.82 -7.97 6.57
CA ALA A 136 -9.34 -9.22 6.04
C ALA A 136 -10.18 -9.03 4.77
N GLN A 137 -10.97 -7.95 4.70
CA GLN A 137 -11.77 -7.63 3.52
C GLN A 137 -10.89 -7.20 2.34
N ILE A 138 -9.87 -6.37 2.59
CA ILE A 138 -8.90 -5.98 1.56
C ILE A 138 -8.15 -7.20 1.03
N VAL A 139 -7.66 -8.08 1.91
CA VAL A 139 -7.00 -9.34 1.55
C VAL A 139 -7.92 -10.21 0.69
N ASN A 140 -9.18 -10.37 1.07
CA ASN A 140 -10.17 -11.11 0.29
C ASN A 140 -10.36 -10.51 -1.11
N ASN A 141 -10.47 -9.18 -1.19
CA ASN A 141 -10.63 -8.47 -2.45
C ASN A 141 -9.45 -8.70 -3.39
N ILE A 142 -8.21 -8.60 -2.90
CA ILE A 142 -7.01 -8.87 -3.71
C ILE A 142 -6.99 -10.34 -4.15
N GLN A 143 -7.21 -11.27 -3.22
CA GLN A 143 -7.18 -12.71 -3.50
C GLN A 143 -8.16 -13.12 -4.60
N TYR A 144 -9.36 -12.52 -4.61
CA TYR A 144 -10.39 -12.79 -5.61
C TYR A 144 -10.44 -11.74 -6.75
N LYS A 145 -9.45 -10.85 -6.83
CA LYS A 145 -9.34 -9.79 -7.85
C LYS A 145 -10.61 -8.92 -7.98
N ARG A 146 -11.24 -8.62 -6.85
CA ARG A 146 -12.42 -7.74 -6.75
C ARG A 146 -11.98 -6.31 -6.52
N THR A 147 -11.81 -5.57 -7.61
CA THR A 147 -11.46 -4.15 -7.57
C THR A 147 -12.65 -3.30 -7.14
N GLN A 148 -12.43 -2.09 -6.62
CA GLN A 148 -13.50 -1.14 -6.28
C GLN A 148 -14.38 -0.83 -7.50
N SER A 149 -13.78 -0.69 -8.68
CA SER A 149 -14.53 -0.52 -9.92
C SER A 149 -15.48 -1.69 -10.19
N SER A 150 -15.04 -2.94 -9.97
CA SER A 150 -15.88 -4.12 -10.18
C SER A 150 -17.00 -4.28 -9.14
N ILE A 151 -16.80 -3.76 -7.93
CA ILE A 151 -17.75 -3.84 -6.83
C ILE A 151 -18.85 -2.79 -7.00
N ASN A 152 -18.48 -1.55 -7.35
CA ASN A 152 -19.42 -0.43 -7.49
C ASN A 152 -20.32 -0.52 -8.74
N LEU A 153 -20.05 -1.46 -9.64
CA LEU A 153 -20.87 -1.74 -10.83
C LEU A 153 -21.98 -2.79 -10.57
N ARG A 154 -22.09 -3.33 -9.36
CA ARG A 154 -23.13 -4.28 -8.94
C ARG A 154 -24.14 -3.58 -8.05
#